data_AF-A0A1C4C0S5-F1
#
_entry.id   AF-A0A1C4C0S5-F1
#
_cell.length_a   1.000
_cell.length_b   1.000
_cell.length_c   1.000
_cell.angle_alpha   90.00
_cell.angle_beta   90.00
_cell.angle_gamma   90.00
#
_symmetry.space_group_name_H-M   'P 1'
#
loop_
_entity.id
_entity.type
_entity.pdbx_description
1 polymer ?
#
loop_
_entity_poly.entity_id
_entity_poly.type
_entity_poly.pdbx_seq_one_letter_code
_entity_poly.pdbx_strand_id
1 'polypeptide(L)'
;MCDALTIQRLSQSKETKPHHYTNEFNMINSIVLGMSAKAFRKSHNLTGDIRDYLNEQQLNHLAYLEKSNITLIDMGWNYEKRKAELIKLSQSYMIRLLGEVA
;
A
#
# COMPACT_ATOMS: atom_id res chain seq x y z
N MET A 1 -7.95 4.25 -5.36
CA MET A 1 -6.75 3.58 -5.95
C MET A 1 -7.10 2.74 -7.16
N CYS A 2 -8.13 1.89 -7.08
CA CYS A 2 -8.54 1.05 -8.21
C CYS A 2 -8.80 1.85 -9.50
N ASP A 3 -9.48 2.99 -9.39
CA ASP A 3 -9.78 3.83 -10.55
C ASP A 3 -8.50 4.45 -11.14
N ALA A 4 -7.64 5.05 -10.31
CA ALA A 4 -6.36 5.61 -10.74
C ALA A 4 -5.49 4.58 -11.49
N LEU A 5 -5.37 3.35 -10.94
CA LEU A 5 -4.63 2.28 -11.60
C LEU A 5 -5.26 1.89 -12.94
N THR A 6 -6.60 1.84 -12.99
CA THR A 6 -7.34 1.50 -14.21
C THR A 6 -7.12 2.54 -15.29
N ILE A 7 -7.24 3.82 -14.94
CA ILE A 7 -7.01 4.96 -15.82
C ILE A 7 -5.56 4.96 -16.33
N GLN A 8 -4.58 4.79 -15.45
CA GLN A 8 -3.15 4.76 -15.82
C GLN A 8 -2.85 3.64 -16.84
N ARG A 9 -3.48 2.48 -16.69
CA ARG A 9 -3.25 1.36 -17.60
C ARG A 9 -3.98 1.53 -18.92
N LEU A 10 -5.21 2.04 -18.89
CA LEU A 10 -5.96 2.38 -20.10
C LEU A 10 -5.22 3.42 -20.94
N SER A 11 -4.58 4.44 -20.32
CA SER A 11 -3.78 5.43 -21.06
C SER A 11 -2.52 4.83 -21.71
N GLN A 12 -2.11 3.63 -21.29
CA GLN A 12 -1.05 2.83 -21.92
C GLN A 12 -1.59 1.76 -22.87
N SER A 13 -2.88 1.82 -23.23
CA SER A 13 -3.57 0.80 -24.04
C SER A 13 -3.50 -0.61 -23.43
N LYS A 14 -3.50 -0.71 -22.10
CA LYS A 14 -3.47 -1.98 -21.36
C LYS A 14 -4.74 -2.16 -20.54
N GLU A 15 -5.27 -3.37 -20.57
CA GLU A 15 -6.35 -3.79 -19.67
C GLU A 15 -5.83 -3.95 -18.22
N THR A 16 -6.65 -3.62 -17.23
CA THR A 16 -6.35 -3.86 -15.82
C THR A 16 -6.96 -5.18 -15.38
N LYS A 17 -6.13 -6.09 -14.87
CA LYS A 17 -6.54 -7.43 -14.44
C LYS A 17 -6.55 -7.53 -12.91
N PRO A 18 -7.34 -8.44 -12.30
CA PRO A 18 -7.45 -8.57 -10.84
C PRO A 18 -6.12 -8.61 -10.08
N HIS A 19 -5.12 -9.33 -10.61
CA HIS A 19 -3.79 -9.44 -9.98
C HIS A 19 -3.04 -8.10 -9.90
N HIS A 20 -3.39 -7.10 -10.71
CA HIS A 20 -2.78 -5.76 -10.62
C HIS A 20 -3.19 -5.06 -9.33
N TYR A 21 -4.48 -5.10 -8.99
CA TYR A 21 -4.95 -4.57 -7.70
C TYR A 21 -4.33 -5.35 -6.54
N THR A 22 -4.27 -6.69 -6.64
CA THR A 22 -3.62 -7.52 -5.63
C THR A 22 -2.15 -7.17 -5.44
N ASN A 23 -1.42 -6.84 -6.51
CA ASN A 23 -0.02 -6.40 -6.42
C ASN A 23 0.11 -5.06 -5.69
N GLU A 24 -0.75 -4.08 -5.99
CA GLU A 24 -0.77 -2.79 -5.29
C GLU A 24 -1.06 -2.96 -3.79
N PHE A 25 -2.08 -3.74 -3.44
CA PHE A 25 -2.42 -4.02 -2.04
C PHE A 25 -1.29 -4.77 -1.33
N ASN A 26 -0.71 -5.79 -1.96
CA ASN A 26 0.41 -6.53 -1.38
C ASN A 26 1.64 -5.64 -1.16
N MET A 27 1.93 -4.72 -2.07
CA MET A 27 3.03 -3.76 -1.93
C MET A 27 2.84 -2.91 -0.68
N ILE A 28 1.69 -2.24 -0.56
CA ILE A 28 1.41 -1.32 0.57
C ILE A 28 1.34 -2.09 1.88
N ASN A 29 0.62 -3.22 1.93
CA ASN A 29 0.56 -4.07 3.12
C ASN A 29 1.95 -4.50 3.58
N SER A 30 2.83 -4.88 2.64
CA SER A 30 4.17 -5.31 3.00
C SER A 30 5.03 -4.19 3.57
N ILE A 31 4.82 -2.94 3.11
CA ILE A 31 5.49 -1.77 3.65
C ILE A 31 5.01 -1.48 5.08
N VAL A 32 3.69 -1.46 5.31
CA VAL A 32 3.11 -1.16 6.63
C VAL A 32 3.41 -2.24 7.66
N LEU A 33 3.35 -3.52 7.27
CA LEU A 33 3.48 -4.66 8.19
C LEU A 33 4.93 -5.15 8.35
N GLY A 34 5.85 -4.68 7.50
CA GLY A 34 7.23 -5.18 7.44
C GLY A 34 7.36 -6.62 6.92
N MET A 35 6.27 -7.23 6.47
CA MET A 35 6.23 -8.60 5.95
C MET A 35 5.14 -8.77 4.90
N SER A 36 5.26 -9.81 4.05
CA SER A 36 4.22 -10.06 3.06
C SER A 36 2.85 -10.35 3.68
N ALA A 37 1.78 -9.94 3.01
CA ALA A 37 0.40 -10.25 3.39
C ALA A 37 0.15 -11.76 3.58
N LYS A 38 0.85 -12.61 2.82
CA LYS A 38 0.79 -14.07 2.98
C LYS A 38 1.44 -14.53 4.29
N ALA A 39 2.61 -13.97 4.63
CA ALA A 39 3.30 -14.26 5.88
C ALA A 39 2.48 -13.81 7.09
N PHE A 40 1.90 -12.61 7.03
CA PHE A 40 1.04 -12.07 8.10
C PHE A 40 -0.19 -12.95 8.35
N ARG A 41 -0.89 -13.38 7.30
CA ARG A 41 -2.03 -14.31 7.45
C ARG A 41 -1.61 -15.62 8.10
N LYS A 42 -0.44 -16.14 7.73
CA LYS A 42 0.08 -17.40 8.30
C LYS A 42 0.49 -17.22 9.77
N SER A 43 1.11 -16.11 10.16
CA SER A 43 1.52 -15.87 11.55
C SER A 43 0.34 -15.65 12.49
N HIS A 44 -0.79 -15.16 11.97
CA HIS A 44 -1.99 -14.86 12.76
C HIS A 44 -3.15 -15.85 12.52
N ASN A 45 -2.94 -16.93 11.76
CA ASN A 45 -3.97 -17.93 11.40
C ASN A 45 -5.25 -17.31 10.82
N LEU A 46 -5.09 -16.35 9.90
CA LEU A 46 -6.19 -15.56 9.36
C LEU A 46 -6.83 -16.23 8.13
N THR A 47 -8.15 -16.23 8.10
CA THR A 47 -8.98 -16.64 6.95
C THR A 47 -9.68 -15.47 6.26
N GLY A 48 -9.68 -14.27 6.86
CA GLY A 48 -10.37 -13.07 6.37
C GLY A 48 -9.47 -11.98 5.77
N ASP A 49 -10.03 -10.76 5.67
CA ASP A 49 -9.26 -9.58 5.27
C ASP A 49 -8.25 -9.24 6.38
N ILE A 50 -7.03 -8.87 5.98
CA ILE A 50 -5.98 -8.44 6.92
C ILE A 50 -6.42 -7.19 7.67
N ARG A 51 -7.19 -6.29 7.02
CA ARG A 51 -7.62 -5.02 7.61
C ARG A 51 -8.38 -5.19 8.92
N ASP A 52 -9.13 -6.29 9.06
CA ASP A 52 -9.90 -6.59 10.27
C ASP A 52 -9.01 -6.91 11.50
N TYR A 53 -7.72 -7.15 11.27
CA TYR A 53 -6.73 -7.52 12.29
C TYR A 53 -5.68 -6.43 12.51
N LEU A 54 -5.82 -5.27 11.87
CA LEU A 54 -4.92 -4.14 12.04
C LEU A 54 -5.41 -3.21 13.14
N ASN A 55 -4.50 -2.68 13.94
CA ASN A 55 -4.83 -1.62 14.90
C ASN A 55 -5.03 -0.28 14.19
N GLU A 56 -5.56 0.71 14.92
CA GLU A 56 -5.85 2.04 14.36
C GLU A 56 -4.62 2.72 13.75
N GLN A 57 -3.45 2.61 14.38
CA GLN A 57 -2.21 3.20 13.86
C GLN A 57 -1.80 2.58 12.51
N GLN A 58 -1.93 1.26 12.39
CA GLN A 58 -1.66 0.52 11.15
C GLN A 58 -2.68 0.86 10.07
N LEU A 59 -3.96 0.97 10.41
CA LEU A 59 -5.02 1.38 9.48
C LEU A 59 -4.78 2.81 8.96
N ASN A 60 -4.40 3.75 9.83
CA ASN A 60 -4.08 5.12 9.45
C ASN A 60 -2.84 5.20 8.56
N HIS A 61 -1.79 4.43 8.88
CA HIS A 61 -0.58 4.35 8.06
C HIS A 61 -0.89 3.75 6.67
N LEU A 62 -1.72 2.71 6.62
CA LEU A 62 -2.17 2.10 5.38
C LEU A 62 -2.96 3.10 4.52
N ALA A 63 -3.97 3.76 5.09
CA ALA A 63 -4.76 4.78 4.38
C ALA A 63 -3.88 5.93 3.85
N TYR A 64 -2.89 6.37 4.62
CA TYR A 64 -1.91 7.37 4.19
C TYR A 64 -1.15 6.90 2.93
N LEU A 65 -0.55 5.70 2.96
CA LEU A 65 0.19 5.18 1.81
C LEU A 65 -0.71 4.88 0.61
N GLU A 66 -1.95 4.44 0.82
CA GLU A 66 -2.92 4.25 -0.28
C GLU A 66 -3.25 5.56 -0.99
N LYS A 67 -3.45 6.65 -0.24
CA LYS A 67 -3.68 7.98 -0.79
C LYS A 67 -2.46 8.51 -1.53
N SER A 68 -1.27 8.37 -0.96
CA SER A 68 -0.02 8.74 -1.64
C SER A 68 0.16 7.95 -2.93
N ASN A 69 -0.15 6.64 -2.92
CA ASN A 69 -0.01 5.80 -4.10
C ASN A 69 -0.92 6.24 -5.25
N ILE A 70 -2.16 6.67 -4.94
CA ILE A 70 -3.07 7.27 -5.93
C ILE A 70 -2.39 8.46 -6.61
N THR A 71 -1.89 9.41 -5.83
CA THR A 71 -1.21 10.60 -6.35
C THR A 71 -0.02 10.24 -7.23
N LEU A 72 0.79 9.26 -6.83
CA LEU A 72 1.95 8.85 -7.63
C LEU A 72 1.54 8.14 -8.93
N ILE A 73 0.43 7.39 -8.92
CA ILE A 73 -0.16 6.79 -10.13
C ILE A 73 -0.63 7.90 -11.08
N ASP A 74 -1.32 8.91 -10.56
CA ASP A 74 -1.81 10.06 -11.35
C ASP A 74 -0.67 10.88 -11.95
N MET A 75 0.48 10.93 -11.27
CA MET A 75 1.73 11.50 -11.81
C MET A 75 2.41 10.62 -12.87
N GLY A 76 1.82 9.48 -13.23
CA GLY A 76 2.34 8.56 -14.24
C GLY A 76 3.52 7.72 -13.77
N TRP A 77 3.79 7.62 -12.46
CA TRP A 77 4.95 6.87 -11.97
C TRP A 77 4.72 5.36 -12.11
N ASN A 78 5.78 4.66 -12.52
CA ASN A 78 5.77 3.20 -12.60
C ASN A 78 5.84 2.55 -11.20
N TYR A 79 5.50 1.28 -11.14
CA TYR A 79 5.40 0.52 -9.90
C TYR A 79 6.68 0.57 -9.04
N GLU A 80 7.85 0.34 -9.63
CA GLU A 80 9.13 0.33 -8.87
C GLU A 80 9.47 1.70 -8.29
N LYS A 81 9.25 2.77 -9.07
CA LYS A 81 9.45 4.14 -8.59
C LYS A 81 8.49 4.47 -7.45
N ARG A 82 7.22 4.07 -7.56
CA ARG A 82 6.22 4.24 -6.50
C ARG A 82 6.60 3.48 -5.24
N LYS A 83 6.99 2.21 -5.37
CA LYS A 83 7.43 1.38 -4.25
C LYS A 83 8.56 2.03 -3.46
N ALA A 84 9.60 2.51 -4.15
CA ALA A 84 10.73 3.17 -3.52
C ALA A 84 10.31 4.43 -2.75
N GLU A 85 9.40 5.22 -3.32
CA GLU A 85 8.90 6.44 -2.68
C GLU A 85 7.99 6.16 -1.49
N LEU A 86 7.09 5.18 -1.60
CA LEU A 86 6.21 4.77 -0.51
C LEU A 86 7.00 4.24 0.70
N ILE A 87 8.13 3.58 0.49
CA ILE A 87 9.04 3.17 1.59
C ILE A 87 9.57 4.40 2.33
N LYS A 88 10.02 5.44 1.60
CA LYS A 88 10.49 6.69 2.22
C LYS A 88 9.37 7.40 2.97
N LEU A 89 8.19 7.52 2.36
CA LEU A 89 7.02 8.14 2.99
C LEU A 89 6.60 7.39 4.25
N SER A 90 6.70 6.06 4.24
CA SER A 90 6.45 5.21 5.41
C SER A 90 7.44 5.47 6.54
N GLN A 91 8.74 5.55 6.23
CA GLN A 91 9.77 5.89 7.23
C GLN A 91 9.51 7.26 7.86
N SER A 92 9.25 8.28 7.05
CA SER A 92 8.91 9.63 7.54
C SER A 92 7.64 9.64 8.39
N TYR A 93 6.62 8.86 8.00
CA TYR A 93 5.38 8.70 8.78
C TYR A 93 5.67 8.10 10.16
N MET A 94 6.47 7.02 10.22
CA MET A 94 6.81 6.35 11.47
C MET A 94 7.68 7.21 12.38
N ILE A 95 8.63 7.97 11.83
CA ILE A 95 9.44 8.93 12.60
C ILE A 95 8.55 9.97 13.28
N ARG A 96 7.59 10.54 12.54
CA ARG A 96 6.64 11.50 13.10
C ARG A 96 5.78 10.88 14.19
N LEU A 97 5.26 9.68 13.97
CA LEU A 97 4.45 8.97 14.97
C LEU A 97 5.24 8.68 16.25
N LEU A 98 6.50 8.26 16.15
CA LEU A 98 7.37 8.03 17.30
C LEU A 98 7.72 9.33 18.05
N GLY A 99 7.89 10.43 17.32
CA GLY A 99 8.14 11.75 17.91
C GLY A 99 6.91 12.38 18.58
N GLU A 100 5.69 11.97 18.23
CA GLU A 100 4.44 12.41 18.87
C GLU A 100 4.12 11.64 20.17
N VAL A 101 4.78 10.48 20.40
CA VAL A 101 4.57 9.61 21.57
C VAL A 101 5.62 9.83 22.68
N ALA A 102 6.69 10.59 22.39
CA ALA A 102 7.78 10.93 23.31
C ALA A 102 7.53 12.26 24.05
#